data_AF-A0A955C9D9-F1
#
_entry.id   AF-A0A955C9D9-F1
#
_cell.length_a   1.000
_cell.length_b   1.000
_cell.length_c   1.000
_cell.angle_alpha   90.00
_cell.angle_beta   90.00
_cell.angle_gamma   90.00
#
_symmetry.space_group_name_H-M   'P 1'
#
loop_
_entity.id
_entity.type
_entity.pdbx_description
1 polymer ?
#
loop_
_entity_poly.entity_id
_entity_poly.type
_entity_poly.pdbx_seq_one_letter_code
_entity_poly.pdbx_strand_id
1 'polypeptide(L)'
;MNADSMDAVFVALANPVRRRMLDILKDNPGFSVNDVCAYFEMSRIGVMKHLQILEAAKLVVSRKSGRTRHLFHNAVPIQMIYDRWTTEYSAIWAKKMTQIKYKIESNMPTEAERESRSVRNRGRRTSKPAGATSRSKTDSAKQAGKQDNPSEKTE
;
A
#
# COMPACT_ATOMS: atom_id res chain seq x y z
N MET A 1 6.36 23.20 -14.17
CA MET A 1 7.48 22.25 -14.33
C MET A 1 7.58 21.90 -15.80
N ASN A 2 8.74 22.13 -16.41
CA ASN A 2 9.02 21.65 -17.78
C ASN A 2 9.13 20.12 -17.75
N ALA A 3 8.80 19.45 -18.86
CA ALA A 3 8.85 17.99 -18.98
C ALA A 3 10.19 17.42 -18.50
N ASP A 4 11.29 18.03 -18.94
CA ASP A 4 12.67 17.68 -18.56
C ASP A 4 12.92 17.67 -17.05
N SER A 5 12.24 18.54 -16.28
CA SER A 5 12.37 18.59 -14.82
C SER A 5 11.65 17.45 -14.12
N MET A 6 10.54 16.94 -14.67
CA MET A 6 9.85 15.78 -14.12
C MET A 6 10.58 14.50 -14.50
N ASP A 7 11.08 14.42 -15.72
CA ASP A 7 11.89 13.29 -16.19
C ASP A 7 13.14 13.11 -15.32
N ALA A 8 13.81 14.21 -14.95
CA ALA A 8 14.92 14.17 -14.00
C ALA A 8 14.55 13.55 -12.64
N VAL A 9 13.35 13.85 -12.11
CA VAL A 9 12.85 13.27 -10.85
C VAL A 9 12.56 11.78 -11.01
N PHE A 10 11.89 11.37 -12.08
CA PHE A 10 11.60 9.96 -12.35
C PHE A 10 12.88 9.15 -12.55
N VAL A 11 13.82 9.65 -13.36
CA VAL A 11 15.14 9.05 -13.55
C VAL A 11 15.84 8.95 -12.20
N ALA A 12 15.83 9.99 -11.38
CA ALA A 12 16.43 9.97 -10.05
C ALA A 12 15.79 8.92 -9.12
N LEU A 13 14.46 8.79 -9.10
CA LEU A 13 13.77 7.83 -8.22
C LEU A 13 13.82 6.37 -8.72
N ALA A 14 14.09 6.13 -10.00
CA ALA A 14 14.15 4.78 -10.57
C ALA A 14 15.21 3.87 -9.91
N ASN A 15 16.29 4.44 -9.36
CA ASN A 15 17.37 3.66 -8.75
C ASN A 15 17.11 3.41 -7.24
N PRO A 16 17.23 2.16 -6.75
CA PRO A 16 16.96 1.81 -5.36
C PRO A 16 17.97 2.43 -4.37
N VAL A 17 19.24 2.58 -4.75
CA VAL A 17 20.26 3.22 -3.90
C VAL A 17 19.89 4.68 -3.66
N ARG A 18 19.45 5.40 -4.69
CA ARG A 18 19.03 6.80 -4.57
C ARG A 18 17.79 6.95 -3.69
N ARG A 19 16.83 6.03 -3.77
CA ARG A 19 15.68 5.99 -2.85
C ARG A 19 16.14 5.79 -1.41
N ARG A 20 17.02 4.82 -1.16
CA ARG A 20 17.61 4.59 0.17
C ARG A 20 18.37 5.80 0.72
N MET A 21 19.09 6.53 -0.13
CA MET A 21 19.76 7.79 0.26
C MET A 21 18.75 8.86 0.70
N LEU A 22 17.63 8.99 -0.02
CA LEU A 22 16.57 9.93 0.35
C LEU A 22 15.91 9.53 1.68
N ASP A 23 15.67 8.24 1.92
CA ASP A 23 15.12 7.74 3.18
C ASP A 23 16.04 8.09 4.36
N ILE A 24 17.35 7.84 4.22
CA ILE A 24 18.34 8.19 5.25
C ILE A 24 18.35 9.71 5.52
N LEU A 25 18.33 10.53 4.47
CA LEU A 25 18.34 12.00 4.60
C LEU A 25 17.03 12.58 5.12
N LYS A 26 15.92 11.87 4.92
CA LYS A 26 14.62 12.22 5.48
C LYS A 26 14.62 12.01 7.00
N ASP A 27 15.18 10.89 7.45
CA ASP A 27 15.26 10.56 8.88
C ASP A 27 16.35 11.36 9.59
N ASN A 28 17.40 11.79 8.86
CA ASN A 28 18.58 12.45 9.41
C ASN A 28 18.91 13.76 8.66
N PRO A 29 18.12 14.83 8.88
CA PRO A 29 18.33 16.09 8.19
C PRO A 29 19.67 16.74 8.60
N GLY A 30 20.43 17.21 7.62
CA GLY A 30 21.70 17.90 7.85
C GLY A 30 22.91 16.98 7.97
N PHE A 31 22.79 15.69 7.68
CA PHE A 31 23.94 14.80 7.55
C PHE A 31 24.96 15.30 6.54
N SER A 32 26.23 15.13 6.86
CA SER A 32 27.30 15.43 5.93
C SER A 32 27.40 14.37 4.84
N VAL A 33 28.07 14.71 3.73
CA VAL A 33 28.41 13.73 2.69
C VAL A 33 29.15 12.52 3.28
N ASN A 34 30.03 12.72 4.26
CA ASN A 34 30.78 11.63 4.87
C ASN A 34 29.87 10.72 5.71
N ASP A 35 28.92 11.31 6.46
CA ASP A 35 27.96 10.54 7.25
C ASP A 35 27.11 9.66 6.34
N VAL A 36 26.62 10.20 5.22
CA VAL A 36 25.88 9.42 4.22
C VAL A 36 26.72 8.29 3.65
N CYS A 37 28.01 8.52 3.38
CA CYS A 37 28.90 7.48 2.86
C CYS A 37 29.02 6.28 3.82
N ALA A 38 28.91 6.48 5.13
CA ALA A 38 29.00 5.39 6.10
C ALA A 38 27.85 4.37 5.99
N TYR A 39 26.73 4.72 5.35
CA TYR A 39 25.58 3.83 5.17
C TYR A 39 25.64 2.93 3.92
N PHE A 40 26.66 3.08 3.09
CA PHE A 40 26.77 2.35 1.83
C PHE A 40 28.15 1.69 1.68
N GLU A 41 28.15 0.45 1.20
CA GLU A 41 29.38 -0.33 0.93
C GLU A 41 30.08 0.08 -0.39
N MET A 42 29.78 1.28 -0.90
CA MET A 42 30.34 1.77 -2.17
C MET A 42 31.36 2.88 -1.95
N SER A 43 32.17 3.14 -2.98
CA SER A 43 33.13 4.23 -2.93
C SER A 43 32.43 5.59 -2.76
N ARG A 44 33.12 6.52 -2.10
CA ARG A 44 32.67 7.91 -1.97
C ARG A 44 32.34 8.55 -3.32
N ILE A 45 33.06 8.19 -4.38
CA ILE A 45 32.79 8.66 -5.74
C ILE A 45 31.42 8.17 -6.23
N GLY A 46 31.07 6.91 -5.96
CA GLY A 46 29.75 6.36 -6.28
C GLY A 46 28.63 7.12 -5.55
N VAL A 47 28.80 7.37 -4.26
CA VAL A 47 27.86 8.17 -3.47
C VAL A 47 27.71 9.58 -4.04
N MET A 48 28.83 10.25 -4.36
CA MET A 48 28.80 11.59 -4.94
C MET A 48 28.08 11.65 -6.28
N LYS A 49 28.26 10.65 -7.16
CA LYS A 49 27.52 10.56 -8.44
C LYS A 49 26.02 10.46 -8.19
N HIS A 50 25.60 9.65 -7.23
CA HIS A 50 24.19 9.53 -6.86
C HIS A 50 23.63 10.84 -6.30
N LEU A 51 24.36 11.51 -5.41
CA LEU A 51 24.00 12.81 -4.85
C LEU A 51 23.88 13.90 -5.93
N GLN A 52 24.79 13.93 -6.91
CA GLN A 52 24.71 14.87 -8.03
C GLN A 52 23.43 14.70 -8.84
N ILE A 53 23.01 13.46 -9.13
CA ILE A 53 21.75 13.19 -9.83
C ILE A 53 20.55 13.64 -8.98
N LEU A 54 20.57 13.36 -7.68
CA LEU A 54 19.50 13.76 -6.77
C LEU A 54 19.38 15.30 -6.65
N GLU A 55 20.50 16.00 -6.67
CA GLU A 55 20.54 17.47 -6.66
C GLU A 55 20.09 18.09 -7.97
N ALA A 56 20.48 17.51 -9.10
CA ALA A 56 19.99 17.92 -10.42
C ALA A 56 18.45 17.79 -10.51
N ALA A 57 17.90 16.73 -9.91
CA ALA A 57 16.46 16.52 -9.77
C ALA A 57 15.80 17.37 -8.66
N LYS A 58 16.56 18.20 -7.95
CA LYS A 58 16.12 19.00 -6.79
C LYS A 58 15.54 18.21 -5.62
N LEU A 59 15.81 16.90 -5.54
CA LEU A 59 15.36 16.02 -4.46
C LEU A 59 16.26 16.10 -3.22
N VAL A 60 17.49 16.60 -3.39
CA VAL A 60 18.42 16.90 -2.31
C VAL A 60 18.89 18.34 -2.46
N VAL A 61 18.96 19.05 -1.33
CA VAL A 61 19.53 20.39 -1.23
C VAL A 61 20.76 20.31 -0.34
N SER A 62 21.84 20.96 -0.76
CA SER A 62 23.07 20.99 0.03
C SER A 62 23.35 22.37 0.59
N ARG A 63 23.85 22.43 1.83
CA ARG A 63 24.37 23.65 2.45
C ARG A 63 25.81 23.43 2.89
N LYS A 64 26.70 24.34 2.50
CA LYS A 64 28.08 24.34 3.00
C LYS A 64 28.11 25.01 4.38
N SER A 65 28.72 24.33 5.36
CA SER A 65 29.02 24.86 6.68
C SER A 65 30.51 24.65 6.95
N GLY A 66 31.30 25.73 6.86
CA GLY A 66 32.76 25.63 6.94
C GLY A 66 33.36 24.68 5.90
N ARG A 67 33.98 23.60 6.37
CA ARG A 67 34.63 22.57 5.54
C ARG A 67 33.70 21.41 5.17
N THR A 68 32.52 21.31 5.78
CA THR A 68 31.56 20.22 5.57
C THR A 68 30.38 20.67 4.73
N ARG A 69 29.82 19.71 3.98
CA ARG A 69 28.62 19.90 3.16
C ARG A 69 27.51 19.06 3.75
N HIS A 70 26.47 19.74 4.23
CA HIS A 70 25.29 19.14 4.84
C HIS A 70 24.20 18.97 3.80
N LEU A 71 23.48 17.87 3.87
CA LEU A 71 22.50 17.43 2.89
C LEU A 71 21.10 17.42 3.52
N PHE A 72 20.11 17.85 2.76
CA PHE A 72 18.72 17.94 3.17
C PHE A 72 17.83 17.33 2.10
N HIS A 73 16.89 16.48 2.53
CA HIS A 73 15.86 15.96 1.64
C HIS A 73 14.86 17.07 1.25
N ASN A 74 14.51 17.15 -0.03
CA ASN A 74 13.49 18.04 -0.54
C ASN A 74 12.34 17.24 -1.17
N ALA A 75 11.19 17.20 -0.49
CA ALA A 75 10.01 16.48 -0.95
C ALA A 75 9.17 17.26 -1.98
N VAL A 76 9.44 18.55 -2.20
CA VAL A 76 8.63 19.41 -3.08
C VAL A 76 8.49 18.85 -4.49
N PRO A 77 9.55 18.37 -5.17
CA PRO A 77 9.40 17.85 -6.54
C PRO A 77 8.49 16.62 -6.61
N ILE A 78 8.49 15.79 -5.57
CA ILE A 78 7.63 14.60 -5.48
C ILE A 78 6.17 15.04 -5.33
N GLN A 79 5.92 16.01 -4.44
CA GLN A 79 4.57 16.55 -4.24
C GLN A 79 4.01 17.17 -5.52
N MET A 80 4.82 17.91 -6.28
CA MET A 80 4.38 18.51 -7.54
C MET A 80 3.97 17.48 -8.59
N ILE A 81 4.67 16.33 -8.66
CA ILE A 81 4.29 15.22 -9.54
C ILE A 81 2.98 14.59 -9.06
N TYR A 82 2.86 14.38 -7.75
CA TYR A 82 1.63 13.87 -7.14
C TYR A 82 0.44 14.78 -7.47
N ASP A 83 0.57 16.09 -7.27
CA ASP A 83 -0.51 17.05 -7.51
C ASP A 83 -0.91 17.08 -8.99
N ARG A 84 0.06 16.99 -9.91
CA ARG A 84 -0.23 16.98 -11.36
C ARG A 84 -1.04 15.77 -11.79
N TRP A 85 -0.71 14.58 -11.28
CA TRP A 85 -1.28 13.32 -11.79
C TRP A 85 -2.39 12.75 -10.92
N THR A 86 -2.47 13.09 -9.64
CA THR A 86 -3.38 12.43 -8.69
C THR A 86 -4.61 13.29 -8.37
N THR A 87 -4.54 14.61 -8.57
CA THR A 87 -5.65 15.51 -8.25
C THR A 87 -6.94 15.13 -8.98
N GLU A 88 -6.88 14.86 -10.29
CA GLU A 88 -8.04 14.44 -11.08
C GLU A 88 -8.61 13.09 -10.64
N TYR A 89 -7.73 12.15 -10.26
CA TYR A 89 -8.16 10.82 -9.79
C TYR A 89 -8.72 10.85 -8.37
N SER A 90 -8.28 11.79 -7.55
CA SER A 90 -8.72 11.92 -6.15
C SER A 90 -10.23 12.19 -6.06
N ALA A 91 -10.76 13.07 -6.92
CA ALA A 91 -12.18 13.40 -6.97
C ALA A 91 -13.03 12.20 -7.43
N ILE A 92 -12.55 11.47 -8.43
CA ILE A 92 -13.22 10.25 -8.95
C ILE A 92 -13.29 9.19 -7.86
N TRP A 93 -12.20 8.97 -7.13
CA TRP A 93 -12.15 7.98 -6.05
C TRP A 93 -13.01 8.37 -4.86
N ALA A 94 -12.99 9.65 -4.46
CA ALA A 94 -13.86 10.16 -3.40
C ALA A 94 -15.34 9.95 -3.71
N LYS A 95 -15.75 10.20 -4.97
CA LYS A 95 -17.11 9.93 -5.44
C LYS A 95 -17.47 8.46 -5.36
N LYS A 96 -16.60 7.56 -5.85
CA LYS A 96 -16.82 6.11 -5.78
C LYS A 96 -16.92 5.62 -4.34
N MET A 97 -16.05 6.09 -3.45
CA MET A 97 -16.08 5.72 -2.03
C MET A 97 -17.38 6.18 -1.36
N THR A 98 -17.84 7.39 -1.68
CA THR A 98 -19.10 7.94 -1.17
C THR A 98 -20.30 7.11 -1.64
N GLN A 99 -20.30 6.66 -2.91
CA GLN A 99 -21.33 5.76 -3.43
C GLN A 99 -21.35 4.40 -2.72
N ILE A 100 -20.17 3.83 -2.44
CA ILE A 100 -20.05 2.57 -1.70
C ILE A 100 -20.61 2.76 -0.28
N LYS A 101 -20.23 3.83 0.41
CA LYS A 101 -20.75 4.18 1.74
C LYS A 101 -22.29 4.19 1.74
N TYR A 102 -22.89 4.98 0.84
CA TYR A 102 -24.35 5.09 0.78
C TYR A 102 -25.05 3.77 0.44
N LYS A 103 -24.48 2.96 -0.48
CA LYS A 103 -25.03 1.63 -0.81
C LYS A 103 -24.98 0.66 0.36
N ILE A 104 -23.93 0.72 1.18
CA ILE A 104 -23.82 -0.11 2.37
C ILE A 104 -24.83 0.37 3.42
N GLU A 105 -24.88 1.68 3.69
CA GLU A 105 -25.79 2.26 4.68
C GLU A 105 -27.27 2.07 4.31
N SER A 106 -27.62 2.14 3.03
CA SER A 106 -28.99 1.87 2.58
C SER A 106 -29.37 0.38 2.63
N ASN A 107 -28.38 -0.52 2.57
CA ASN A 107 -28.57 -1.96 2.70
C ASN A 107 -28.36 -2.45 4.15
N MET A 108 -27.92 -1.56 5.05
CA MET A 108 -27.96 -1.79 6.48
C MET A 108 -29.41 -1.61 6.92
N PRO A 109 -30.08 -2.64 7.48
CA PRO A 109 -31.37 -2.42 8.12
C PRO A 109 -31.18 -1.36 9.19
N THR A 110 -32.10 -0.41 9.25
CA THR A 110 -32.11 0.66 10.25
C THR A 110 -32.04 0.06 11.67
N GLU A 111 -31.50 0.79 12.66
CA GLU A 111 -31.39 0.32 14.05
C GLU A 111 -32.73 -0.28 14.56
N ALA A 112 -33.84 0.35 14.18
CA ALA A 112 -35.20 -0.10 14.47
C ALA A 112 -35.57 -1.44 13.82
N GLU A 113 -35.14 -1.69 12.57
CA GLU A 113 -35.34 -2.97 11.89
C GLU A 113 -34.42 -4.06 12.45
N ARG A 114 -33.20 -3.72 12.88
CA ARG A 114 -32.27 -4.64 13.56
C ARG A 114 -32.83 -5.10 14.89
N GLU A 115 -33.38 -4.20 15.69
CA GLU A 115 -34.08 -4.53 16.94
C GLU A 115 -35.28 -5.44 16.68
N SER A 116 -36.13 -5.07 15.72
CA SER A 116 -37.30 -5.85 15.32
C SER A 116 -36.93 -7.25 14.82
N ARG A 117 -35.81 -7.40 14.10
CA ARG A 117 -35.28 -8.68 13.62
C ARG A 117 -34.65 -9.50 14.74
N SER A 118 -33.99 -8.86 15.71
CA SER A 118 -33.46 -9.49 16.92
C SER A 118 -34.58 -10.04 17.83
N VAL A 119 -35.68 -9.29 17.98
CA VAL A 119 -36.87 -9.71 18.73
C VAL A 119 -37.57 -10.88 18.00
N ARG A 120 -37.73 -10.79 16.68
CA ARG A 120 -38.33 -11.86 15.86
C ARG A 120 -37.50 -13.14 15.85
N ASN A 121 -36.17 -13.05 15.84
CA ASN A 121 -35.28 -14.21 15.87
C ASN A 121 -35.15 -14.82 17.28
N ARG A 122 -35.35 -14.02 18.35
CA ARG A 122 -35.48 -14.52 19.73
C ARG A 122 -36.73 -15.40 19.91
N GLY A 123 -37.87 -15.00 19.33
CA GLY A 123 -39.09 -15.83 19.33
C GLY A 123 -38.98 -17.14 18.54
N ARG A 124 -38.04 -17.23 17.60
CA ARG A 124 -37.79 -18.45 16.80
C ARG A 124 -36.85 -19.45 17.48
N ARG A 125 -36.04 -19.04 18.45
CA ARG A 125 -35.15 -19.93 19.23
C ARG A 125 -35.87 -20.67 20.36
N THR A 126 -37.06 -20.23 20.77
CA THR A 126 -37.84 -20.89 21.83
C THR A 126 -38.72 -22.04 21.33
N SER A 127 -38.96 -22.16 20.03
CA SER A 127 -39.58 -23.36 19.44
C SER A 127 -38.50 -24.41 19.17
N LYS A 128 -37.96 -25.00 20.24
CA LYS A 128 -37.39 -26.34 20.15
C LYS A 128 -38.57 -27.28 19.92
N PRO A 129 -38.65 -28.08 18.84
CA PRO A 129 -39.64 -29.14 18.79
C PRO A 129 -39.23 -30.16 19.85
N ALA A 130 -40.09 -30.30 20.86
CA ALA A 130 -39.98 -31.38 21.84
C ALA A 130 -40.45 -32.68 21.17
N GLY A 131 -39.49 -33.57 20.92
CA GLY A 131 -39.72 -35.01 20.85
C GLY A 131 -40.32 -35.58 19.56
N ALA A 132 -39.48 -36.24 18.77
CA ALA A 132 -39.85 -37.53 18.19
C ALA A 132 -38.63 -38.46 18.22
N THR A 133 -38.85 -39.57 18.91
CA THR A 133 -37.93 -40.64 19.30
C THR A 133 -37.43 -41.44 18.09
N SER A 134 -36.17 -41.88 18.17
CA SER A 134 -35.58 -43.11 17.61
C SER A 134 -36.15 -43.74 16.32
N ARG A 135 -35.30 -43.90 15.29
CA ARG A 135 -35.18 -45.20 14.60
C ARG A 135 -33.83 -45.38 13.92
N SER A 136 -33.15 -46.43 14.37
CA SER A 136 -32.02 -47.12 13.75
C SER A 136 -32.38 -47.71 12.39
N LYS A 137 -31.45 -47.60 11.43
CA LYS A 137 -31.16 -48.52 10.30
C LYS A 137 -29.85 -48.02 9.69
N THR A 138 -28.68 -48.64 9.93
CA THR A 138 -28.11 -49.78 9.17
C THR A 138 -28.44 -49.74 7.67
N ASP A 139 -27.49 -49.24 6.88
CA ASP A 139 -26.87 -49.89 5.71
C ASP A 139 -26.01 -48.84 4.97
N SER A 140 -24.69 -48.99 4.92
CA SER A 140 -23.93 -49.81 3.96
C SER A 140 -23.82 -49.16 2.57
N ALA A 141 -22.59 -49.27 2.05
CA ALA A 141 -22.12 -49.06 0.68
C ALA A 141 -21.73 -47.60 0.31
N LYS A 142 -20.44 -47.22 0.19
CA LYS A 142 -19.30 -47.71 -0.62
C LYS A 142 -19.17 -46.91 -1.94
N GLN A 143 -17.90 -46.76 -2.34
CA GLN A 143 -17.34 -46.28 -3.63
C GLN A 143 -17.12 -44.75 -3.68
N ALA A 144 -15.90 -44.21 -3.50
CA ALA A 144 -14.63 -44.39 -4.22
C ALA A 144 -14.63 -43.89 -5.67
N GLY A 145 -13.64 -43.05 -6.01
CA GLY A 145 -13.30 -42.63 -7.38
C GLY A 145 -13.02 -41.12 -7.45
N LYS A 146 -11.80 -40.66 -7.13
CA LYS A 146 -10.65 -40.58 -8.06
C LYS A 146 -10.91 -39.57 -9.17
N GLN A 147 -10.30 -38.39 -9.06
CA GLN A 147 -10.00 -37.56 -10.22
C GLN A 147 -8.50 -37.32 -10.24
N ASP A 148 -7.92 -37.88 -11.29
CA ASP A 148 -6.54 -37.83 -11.69
C ASP A 148 -6.10 -36.38 -11.94
N ASN A 149 -4.91 -36.05 -11.49
CA ASN A 149 -4.17 -34.87 -11.89
C ASN A 149 -3.03 -35.34 -12.81
N PRO A 150 -3.03 -35.05 -14.11
CA PRO A 150 -1.82 -35.10 -14.91
C PRO A 150 -1.21 -33.71 -14.95
N SER A 151 -0.11 -33.58 -14.23
CA SER A 151 0.98 -32.67 -14.54
C SER A 151 1.32 -32.71 -16.03
N GLU A 152 1.16 -31.59 -16.72
CA GLU A 152 1.73 -31.36 -18.05
C GLU A 152 2.97 -30.48 -17.90
N LYS A 153 4.12 -31.11 -18.16
CA LYS A 153 5.40 -30.50 -18.51
C LYS A 153 5.38 -30.24 -20.02
N THR A 154 5.74 -29.04 -20.43
CA THR A 154 6.31 -28.63 -21.74
C THR A 154 6.44 -27.11 -21.63
N GLU A 155 7.50 -26.41 -22.01
CA GLU A 155 8.79 -26.68 -22.63
C GLU A 155 9.66 -25.46 -22.25
#